data_AF-A0A6I5C6H0-F1
#
_entry.id   AF-A0A6I5C6H0-F1
#
_cell.length_a   1.000
_cell.length_b   1.000
_cell.length_c   1.000
_cell.angle_alpha   90.00
_cell.angle_beta   90.00
_cell.angle_gamma   90.00
#
_symmetry.space_group_name_H-M   'P 1'
#
loop_
_entity.id
_entity.type
_entity.pdbx_description
1 polymer ?
#
loop_
_entity_poly.entity_id
_entity_poly.type
_entity_poly.pdbx_seq_one_letter_code
_entity_poly.pdbx_strand_id
1 'polypeptide(L)'
;MTRLKEAIAAFAAIEDDAVCTAAVSEVLREWPDLGKQLRELRQTRVNALRQNRTWPEIAEIIGDVTPERAQQIGRGLSGAQRKKNERAKKAAE
;
A
#
# COMPACT_ATOMS: atom_id res chain seq x y z
N MET A 1 8.69 -9.41 2.92
CA MET A 1 9.41 -8.34 2.19
C MET A 1 10.34 -8.86 1.09
N THR A 2 10.46 -10.17 0.84
CA THR A 2 11.46 -10.76 -0.05
C THR A 2 11.46 -10.18 -1.47
N ARG A 3 10.28 -10.01 -2.09
CA ARG A 3 10.16 -9.47 -3.47
C ARG A 3 10.67 -8.05 -3.64
N LEU A 4 10.42 -7.15 -2.68
CA LEU A 4 10.95 -5.79 -2.75
C LEU A 4 12.48 -5.78 -2.53
N LYS A 5 12.98 -6.64 -1.65
CA LYS A 5 14.43 -6.81 -1.43
C LYS A 5 15.13 -7.37 -2.67
N GLU A 6 14.50 -8.31 -3.38
CA GLU A 6 14.98 -8.82 -4.68
C GLU A 6 15.06 -7.69 -5.72
N ALA A 7 14.04 -6.84 -5.82
CA ALA A 7 14.07 -5.69 -6.72
C ALA A 7 15.19 -4.70 -6.37
N ILE A 8 15.41 -4.41 -5.08
CA ILE A 8 16.52 -3.57 -4.62
C ILE A 8 17.87 -4.20 -4.96
N ALA A 9 18.02 -5.51 -4.75
CA ALA A 9 19.24 -6.24 -5.10
C ALA A 9 19.51 -6.20 -6.62
N ALA A 10 18.46 -6.22 -7.45
CA ALA A 10 18.61 -6.09 -8.90
C ALA A 10 19.15 -4.71 -9.31
N PHE A 11 18.72 -3.63 -8.65
CA PHE A 11 19.32 -2.30 -8.87
C PHE A 11 20.77 -2.25 -8.38
N ALA A 12 21.06 -2.82 -7.21
CA ALA A 12 22.42 -2.86 -6.66
C ALA A 12 23.40 -3.70 -7.50
N ALA A 13 22.91 -4.58 -8.36
CA ALA A 13 23.72 -5.37 -9.28
C ALA A 13 24.11 -4.61 -10.58
N ILE A 14 23.61 -3.40 -10.79
CA ILE A 14 24.01 -2.55 -11.91
C ILE A 14 25.42 -1.99 -11.61
N GLU A 15 26.41 -2.34 -12.44
CA GLU A 15 27.81 -1.96 -12.23
C GLU A 15 28.11 -0.48 -12.52
N ASP A 16 27.36 0.14 -13.45
CA ASP A 16 27.51 1.55 -13.80
C ASP A 16 26.69 2.43 -12.84
N ASP A 17 27.40 3.24 -12.04
CA ASP A 17 26.78 4.13 -11.04
C ASP A 17 25.81 5.14 -11.66
N ALA A 18 26.07 5.63 -12.86
CA ALA A 18 25.22 6.60 -13.55
C ALA A 18 23.92 5.94 -13.99
N VAL A 19 24.01 4.72 -14.56
CA VAL A 19 22.85 3.92 -14.96
C VAL A 19 22.03 3.50 -13.75
N CYS A 20 22.68 3.04 -12.67
CA CYS A 20 22.02 2.65 -11.44
C CYS A 20 21.25 3.84 -10.83
N THR A 21 21.91 4.99 -10.71
CA THR A 21 21.30 6.21 -10.16
C THR A 21 20.12 6.68 -10.99
N ALA A 22 20.23 6.66 -12.33
CA ALA A 22 19.14 7.03 -13.22
C ALA A 22 17.92 6.09 -13.04
N ALA A 23 18.15 4.78 -13.05
CA ALA A 23 17.09 3.79 -12.89
C ALA A 23 16.38 3.88 -11.53
N VAL A 24 17.14 4.01 -10.44
CA VAL A 24 16.57 4.19 -9.10
C VAL A 24 15.79 5.50 -9.00
N SER A 25 16.30 6.59 -9.59
CA SER A 25 15.62 7.88 -9.58
C SER A 25 14.26 7.85 -10.31
N GLU A 26 14.16 7.09 -11.39
CA GLU A 26 12.90 6.86 -12.12
C GLU A 26 11.88 6.15 -11.21
N VAL A 27 12.27 5.05 -10.58
CA VAL A 27 11.39 4.33 -9.64
C VAL A 27 10.95 5.22 -8.48
N LEU A 28 11.85 6.03 -7.93
CA LEU A 28 11.51 6.96 -6.83
C LEU A 28 10.52 8.03 -7.28
N ARG A 29 10.60 8.48 -8.53
CA ARG A 29 9.65 9.44 -9.11
C ARG A 29 8.26 8.82 -9.30
N GLU A 30 8.20 7.56 -9.74
CA GLU A 30 6.95 6.81 -9.95
C GLU A 30 6.39 6.18 -8.67
N TRP A 31 7.16 6.15 -7.58
CA TRP A 31 6.76 5.52 -6.32
C TRP A 31 5.39 5.96 -5.78
N PRO A 32 4.96 7.23 -5.89
CA PRO A 32 3.62 7.62 -5.48
C PRO A 32 2.51 6.83 -6.19
N ASP A 33 2.67 6.58 -7.49
CA ASP A 33 1.73 5.83 -8.33
C ASP A 33 1.87 4.33 -8.13
N LEU A 34 3.10 3.79 -8.09
CA LEU A 34 3.34 2.38 -7.76
C LEU A 34 2.77 2.02 -6.38
N GLY A 35 2.99 2.90 -5.39
CA GLY A 35 2.44 2.78 -4.05
C GLY A 35 0.92 2.87 -4.03
N LYS A 36 0.30 3.62 -4.96
CA LYS A 36 -1.16 3.65 -5.14
C LYS A 36 -1.66 2.33 -5.72
N GLN A 37 -1.03 1.81 -6.76
CA GLN A 37 -1.37 0.52 -7.37
C GLN A 37 -1.28 -0.63 -6.35
N LEU A 38 -0.26 -0.66 -5.49
CA LEU A 38 -0.15 -1.64 -4.41
C LEU A 38 -1.30 -1.54 -3.39
N ARG A 39 -1.74 -0.32 -3.07
CA ARG A 39 -2.87 -0.09 -2.17
C ARG A 39 -4.19 -0.56 -2.80
N GLU A 40 -4.40 -0.28 -4.08
CA GLU A 40 -5.58 -0.71 -4.83
C GLU A 40 -5.61 -2.23 -4.98
N LEU A 41 -4.49 -2.86 -5.30
CA LEU A 41 -4.35 -4.32 -5.33
C LEU A 41 -4.72 -4.93 -3.97
N ARG A 42 -4.18 -4.37 -2.87
CA ARG A 42 -4.52 -4.82 -1.52
C ARG A 42 -6.02 -4.69 -1.23
N GLN A 43 -6.63 -3.56 -1.58
CA GLN A 43 -8.07 -3.35 -1.40
C GLN A 43 -8.87 -4.41 -2.16
N THR A 44 -8.55 -4.64 -3.43
CA THR A 44 -9.20 -5.66 -4.27
C THR A 44 -9.11 -7.05 -3.66
N ARG A 45 -7.92 -7.44 -3.16
CA ARG A 45 -7.73 -8.74 -2.51
C ARG A 45 -8.47 -8.86 -1.18
N VAL A 46 -8.52 -7.80 -0.37
CA VAL A 46 -9.32 -7.77 0.86
C VAL A 46 -10.81 -7.93 0.57
N ASN A 47 -11.33 -7.27 -0.46
CA ASN A 47 -12.73 -7.39 -0.87
C ASN A 47 -13.07 -8.80 -1.41
N ALA A 48 -12.12 -9.45 -2.09
CA ALA A 48 -12.25 -10.84 -2.50
C ALA A 48 -12.27 -11.80 -1.30
N LEU A 49 -11.38 -11.59 -0.31
CA LEU A 49 -11.37 -12.39 0.92
C LEU A 49 -12.69 -12.24 1.70
N ARG A 50 -13.24 -11.02 1.73
CA ARG A 50 -14.49 -10.72 2.44
C ARG A 50 -15.69 -11.53 1.95
N GLN A 51 -15.65 -12.10 0.75
CA GLN A 51 -16.71 -12.99 0.25
C GLN A 51 -16.87 -14.24 1.12
N ASN A 52 -15.79 -14.76 1.70
CA ASN A 52 -15.79 -16.02 2.45
C ASN A 52 -15.13 -15.93 3.84
N ARG A 53 -14.65 -14.75 4.24
CA ARG A 53 -13.94 -14.52 5.50
C ARG A 53 -14.52 -13.35 6.27
N THR A 54 -14.43 -13.42 7.59
CA THR A 54 -14.77 -12.35 8.52
C THR A 54 -13.64 -11.32 8.61
N TRP A 55 -13.94 -10.12 9.11
CA TRP A 55 -12.91 -9.08 9.29
C TRP A 55 -11.79 -9.47 10.26
N PRO A 56 -12.04 -10.19 11.38
CA PRO A 56 -10.98 -10.75 12.21
C PRO A 56 -10.05 -11.71 11.46
N GLU A 57 -10.58 -12.68 10.72
CA GLU A 57 -9.75 -13.60 9.94
C GLU A 57 -8.92 -12.87 8.87
N ILE A 58 -9.51 -11.86 8.22
CA ILE A 58 -8.79 -11.04 7.24
C ILE A 58 -7.66 -10.24 7.92
N ALA A 59 -7.91 -9.72 9.12
CA ALA A 59 -6.90 -9.01 9.89
C ALA A 59 -5.72 -9.92 10.27
N GLU A 60 -6.00 -11.17 10.67
CA GLU A 60 -4.98 -12.19 10.90
C GLU A 60 -4.18 -12.52 9.63
N ILE A 61 -4.85 -12.66 8.48
CA ILE A 61 -4.19 -12.92 7.17
C ILE A 61 -3.27 -11.77 6.76
N ILE A 62 -3.72 -10.52 6.94
CA ILE A 62 -2.93 -9.33 6.59
C ILE A 62 -1.70 -9.20 7.51
N GLY A 63 -1.86 -9.59 8.77
CA GLY A 63 -0.85 -9.44 9.81
C GLY A 63 -0.79 -8.01 10.36
N ASP A 64 -0.60 -7.91 11.68
CA ASP A 64 -0.38 -6.66 12.42
C ASP A 64 -1.40 -5.54 12.09
N VAL A 65 -2.68 -5.91 11.91
CA VAL A 65 -3.78 -4.97 11.75
C VAL A 65 -4.97 -5.41 12.59
N THR A 66 -5.78 -4.45 13.05
CA THR A 66 -7.05 -4.76 13.72
C THR A 66 -8.16 -5.07 12.69
N PRO A 67 -9.26 -5.72 13.11
CA PRO A 67 -10.42 -5.95 12.24
C PRO A 67 -11.00 -4.66 11.63
N GLU A 68 -11.01 -3.56 12.39
CA GLU A 68 -11.46 -2.24 11.91
C GLU A 68 -10.53 -1.72 10.83
N ARG A 69 -9.22 -1.96 10.98
CA ARG A 69 -8.24 -1.58 9.97
C ARG A 69 -8.43 -2.38 8.69
N ALA A 70 -8.69 -3.69 8.78
CA ALA A 70 -9.04 -4.53 7.65
C ALA A 70 -10.29 -4.02 6.91
N GLN A 71 -11.34 -3.63 7.66
CA GLN A 71 -12.55 -3.02 7.09
C GLN A 71 -12.24 -1.71 6.34
N GLN A 72 -11.43 -0.82 6.93
CA GLN A 72 -11.03 0.44 6.28
C GLN A 72 -10.28 0.20 4.96
N ILE A 73 -9.43 -0.83 4.91
CA ILE A 73 -8.69 -1.20 3.71
C ILE A 73 -9.66 -1.66 2.61
N GLY A 74 -10.66 -2.48 2.92
CA GLY A 74 -11.67 -2.89 1.94
C GLY A 74 -12.46 -1.70 1.37
N ARG A 75 -12.69 -0.67 2.19
CA ARG A 75 -13.32 0.60 1.79
C ARG A 75 -12.37 1.56 1.05
N GLY A 76 -11.11 1.20 0.84
CA GLY A 76 -10.12 2.06 0.19
C GLY A 76 -9.74 3.30 1.01
N LEU A 77 -9.99 3.29 2.32
CA LEU A 77 -9.71 4.44 3.19
C LEU A 77 -8.23 4.48 3.57
N SER A 78 -7.46 5.32 2.87
CA SER A 78 -6.09 5.65 3.26
C SER A 78 -6.05 6.57 4.49
N GLY A 79 -4.92 6.60 5.22
CA GLY A 79 -4.73 7.53 6.34
C GLY A 79 -4.86 9.00 5.93
N ALA A 80 -4.42 9.36 4.73
CA ALA A 80 -4.55 10.70 4.18
C ALA A 80 -6.01 11.07 3.89
N GLN A 81 -6.78 10.16 3.27
CA GLN A 81 -8.21 10.37 3.04
C GLN A 81 -8.98 10.46 4.35
N ARG A 82 -8.64 9.67 5.37
CA ARG A 82 -9.26 9.77 6.70
C ARG A 82 -9.03 11.15 7.31
N LYS A 83 -7.79 11.63 7.34
CA LYS A 83 -7.47 12.99 7.83
C LYS A 83 -8.21 14.08 7.05
N LYS A 84 -8.37 13.93 5.72
CA LYS A 84 -9.15 14.85 4.90
C LYS A 84 -10.62 14.85 5.31
N ASN A 85 -11.23 13.68 5.48
CA ASN A 85 -12.63 13.54 5.87
C ASN A 85 -12.88 14.07 7.29
N GLU A 86 -11.97 13.85 8.23
CA GLU A 86 -12.06 14.40 9.59
C GLU A 86 -12.01 15.94 9.60
N ARG A 87 -11.11 16.53 8.80
CA ARG A 87 -11.05 17.99 8.64
C ARG A 87 -12.31 18.56 8.01
N ALA A 88 -12.85 17.88 7.00
CA ALA A 88 -14.10 18.28 6.36
C ALA A 88 -15.29 18.20 7.33
N LYS A 89 -15.36 17.16 8.17
CA LYS A 89 -16.40 17.01 9.18
C LYS A 89 -16.35 18.12 10.23
N LYS A 90 -15.17 18.43 10.75
CA LYS A 90 -14.97 19.53 11.73
C LYS A 90 -15.27 20.93 11.17
N ALA A 91 -15.22 21.11 9.86
CA ALA A 91 -15.55 22.39 9.21
C ALA A 91 -17.05 22.54 8.91
N ALA A 92 -17.83 21.47 9.06
CA ALA A 92 -19.27 21.45 8.83
C ALA A 92 -20.09 21.40 10.14
N GLU A 93 -19.40 21.32 11.29
CA GLU A 93 -19.92 21.47 12.66
C GLU A 93 -19.68 22.91 13.15
#